data_AF-A0A7W1G969-F1
#
_entry.id   AF-A0A7W1G969-F1
#
_cell.length_a   1.000
_cell.length_b   1.000
_cell.length_c   1.000
_cell.angle_alpha   90.00
_cell.angle_beta   90.00
_cell.angle_gamma   90.00
#
_symmetry.space_group_name_H-M   'P 1'
#
loop_
_entity.id
_entity.type
_entity.pdbx_description
1 polymer ?
#
loop_
_entity_poly.entity_id
_entity_poly.type
_entity_poly.pdbx_seq_one_letter_code
_entity_poly.pdbx_strand_id
1 'polypeptide(L)' 'MSTQVKTLEELVKELPPASQAEVRDFVEFLLEKRKRKTMGKLRQDWAGALIDYRDRYTSLELQQKALDWRGD' A
#
# COMPACT_ATOMS: atom_id res chain seq x y z
N MET A 1 36.16 17.53 21.36
CA MET A 1 34.94 16.93 21.96
C MET A 1 34.65 15.64 21.22
N SER A 2 34.94 14.49 21.82
CA SER A 2 34.69 13.19 21.23
C SER A 2 33.21 12.88 21.36
N THR A 3 32.45 12.92 20.26
CA THR A 3 31.05 12.47 20.23
C THR A 3 31.03 10.95 20.41
N GLN A 4 30.90 10.51 21.65
CA GLN A 4 30.56 9.12 21.97
C GLN A 4 29.17 8.86 21.39
N VAL A 5 29.09 8.01 20.38
CA VAL A 5 27.83 7.59 19.80
C VAL A 5 27.19 6.62 20.78
N LYS A 6 26.35 7.13 21.69
CA LYS A 6 25.54 6.29 22.55
C LYS A 6 24.72 5.34 21.68
N THR A 7 24.63 4.09 22.10
CA THR A 7 23.79 3.10 21.43
C THR A 7 22.32 3.49 21.55
N LEU A 8 21.49 3.05 20.59
CA LEU A 8 20.05 3.33 20.61
C LEU A 8 19.42 2.84 21.92
N GLU A 9 19.88 1.70 22.44
CA GLU A 9 19.39 1.11 23.69
C GLU A 9 19.66 1.98 24.91
N GLU A 10 20.84 2.62 24.98
CA GLU A 10 21.21 3.54 26.06
C GLU A 10 20.37 4.81 26.00
N LEU A 11 20.14 5.36 24.81
CA LEU A 11 19.28 6.53 24.62
C LEU A 11 17.83 6.24 25.01
N VAL A 12 17.32 5.05 24.71
CA VAL A 12 15.96 4.64 25.10
C VAL A 12 15.83 4.48 26.61
N LYS A 13 16.88 3.98 27.30
CA LYS A 13 16.89 3.86 28.76
C LYS A 13 16.93 5.20 29.48
N GLU A 14 17.54 6.22 28.88
CA GLU A 14 17.59 7.60 29.43
C GLU A 14 16.27 8.37 29.25
N LEU A 15 15.32 7.87 28.45
CA LEU A 15 14.06 8.56 28.18
C LEU A 15 13.07 8.47 29.36
N PRO A 16 12.28 9.53 29.59
CA PRO A 16 11.12 9.47 30.47
C PRO A 16 10.12 8.39 30.02
N PRO A 17 9.34 7.78 30.95
CA PRO A 17 8.42 6.69 30.63
C PRO A 17 7.39 7.01 29.54
N ALA A 18 6.93 8.27 29.48
CA ALA A 18 6.01 8.73 28.44
C ALA A 18 6.65 8.69 27.04
N SER A 19 7.90 9.11 26.93
CA SER A 19 8.65 9.11 25.67
C SER A 19 9.08 7.72 25.24
N GLN A 20 9.26 6.77 26.17
CA GLN A 20 9.52 5.37 25.83
C GLN A 20 8.36 4.71 25.07
N ALA A 21 7.12 5.09 25.40
CA ALA A 21 5.94 4.61 24.69
C ALA A 21 5.93 5.11 23.23
N GLU A 22 6.18 6.40 23.01
CA GLU A 22 6.27 6.98 21.66
C GLU A 22 7.37 6.33 20.82
N VAL A 23 8.54 6.06 21.43
CA VAL A 23 9.63 5.39 20.72
C VAL A 23 9.26 3.96 20.37
N ARG A 24 8.58 3.24 21.26
CA ARG A 24 8.09 1.89 20.96
C ARG A 24 7.13 1.90 19.78
N ASP A 25 6.14 2.78 19.79
CA ASP A 25 5.16 2.91 18.70
C ASP A 25 5.86 3.25 17.37
N PHE A 26 6.86 4.12 17.42
CA PHE A 26 7.63 4.48 16.23
C PHE A 26 8.48 3.33 15.69
N VAL A 27 9.10 2.53 16.57
CA VAL A 27 9.86 1.33 16.17
C VAL A 27 8.92 0.29 15.55
N GLU A 28 7.77 0.02 16.17
CA GLU A 28 6.75 -0.88 15.64
C GLU A 28 6.26 -0.40 14.26
N PHE A 29 6.00 0.89 14.10
CA PHE A 29 5.66 1.51 12.83
C PHE A 29 6.74 1.34 11.76
N LEU A 30 8.02 1.54 12.09
CA LEU A 30 9.12 1.39 11.14
C LEU A 30 9.29 -0.07 10.68
N LEU A 31 9.15 -1.03 11.59
CA LEU A 31 9.19 -2.46 11.29
C LEU A 31 8.06 -2.84 10.32
N GLU A 32 6.85 -2.34 10.58
CA GLU A 32 5.66 -2.60 9.75
C GLU A 32 5.75 -1.90 8.38
N LYS A 33 6.21 -0.64 8.34
CA LYS A 33 6.42 0.13 7.11
C LYS A 33 7.40 -0.57 6.17
N ARG A 34 8.45 -1.21 6.71
CA ARG A 34 9.41 -1.96 5.91
C ARG A 34 8.79 -3.21 5.28
N LYS A 35 7.88 -3.89 5.98
CA LYS A 35 7.12 -5.04 5.45
C LYS A 35 6.15 -4.65 4.34
N ARG A 36 5.50 -3.49 4.45
CA ARG A 36 4.50 -3.02 3.47
C ARG A 36 5.10 -2.59 2.12
N LYS A 37 6.38 -2.24 2.06
CA LYS A 37 7.05 -1.87 0.78
C LYS A 37 7.17 -3.03 -0.23
N THR A 38 6.84 -4.25 0.17
CA THR A 38 6.88 -5.43 -0.70
C THR A 38 5.58 -5.66 -1.48
N MET A 39 4.54 -4.84 -1.27
CA MET A 39 3.39 -4.82 -2.20
C MET A 39 3.90 -4.24 -3.52
N GLY A 40 4.17 -5.11 -4.49
CA GLY A 40 4.63 -4.75 -5.81
C GLY A 40 3.72 -3.70 -6.46
N LYS A 41 4.24 -2.98 -7.46
CA LYS A 41 3.43 -2.02 -8.24
C LYS A 41 2.12 -2.69 -8.67
N LEU A 42 1.00 -1.98 -8.51
CA LEU A 42 -0.30 -2.46 -9.00
C LEU A 42 -0.13 -2.80 -10.48
N ARG A 43 -0.30 -4.08 -10.82
CA ARG A 43 0.03 -4.59 -12.16
C ARG A 43 -0.81 -3.94 -13.26
N GLN A 44 -2.03 -3.50 -12.93
CA GLN A 44 -2.97 -2.88 -13.89
C GLN A 44 -3.19 -3.73 -15.15
N ASP A 45 -3.04 -5.06 -15.07
CA ASP A 45 -3.22 -5.94 -16.24
C ASP A 45 -4.67 -5.90 -16.78
N TRP A 46 -5.61 -5.40 -15.98
CA TRP A 46 -6.99 -5.13 -16.40
C TRP A 46 -7.12 -3.91 -17.31
N ALA A 47 -6.20 -2.94 -17.22
CA ALA A 47 -6.23 -1.73 -18.03
C ALA A 47 -5.90 -2.10 -19.48
N GLY A 48 -6.90 -2.00 -20.37
CA GLY A 48 -6.75 -2.38 -21.77
C GLY A 48 -6.96 -3.87 -22.06
N ALA A 49 -7.34 -4.69 -21.09
CA ALA A 49 -7.57 -6.13 -21.28
C ALA A 49 -8.64 -6.47 -22.34
N LEU A 50 -9.47 -5.50 -22.73
CA LEU A 50 -10.56 -5.65 -23.71
C LEU A 50 -10.26 -4.97 -25.06
N ILE A 51 -9.02 -4.52 -25.31
CA ILE A 51 -8.67 -3.79 -26.54
C ILE A 51 -8.91 -4.62 -27.81
N ASP A 52 -8.68 -5.93 -27.76
CA ASP A 52 -8.89 -6.85 -28.88
C ASP A 52 -10.37 -7.00 -29.28
N TYR A 53 -11.28 -6.57 -28.40
CA TYR A 53 -12.72 -6.59 -28.62
C TYR A 53 -13.28 -5.26 -29.11
N ARG A 54 -12.45 -4.21 -29.19
CA ARG A 54 -12.88 -2.86 -29.61
C ARG A 54 -13.55 -2.87 -30.98
N ASP A 55 -13.02 -3.65 -31.91
CA ASP A 55 -13.52 -3.70 -33.27
C ASP A 55 -14.62 -4.79 -33.45
N ARG A 56 -14.90 -5.57 -32.39
CA ARG A 56 -15.92 -6.64 -32.39
C ARG A 56 -17.23 -6.21 -31.75
N TYR A 57 -17.18 -5.23 -30.86
CA TYR A 57 -18.35 -4.74 -30.14
C TYR A 57 -18.37 -3.22 -30.10
N THR A 58 -19.49 -2.66 -30.51
CA THR A 58 -19.81 -1.25 -30.34
C THR A 58 -20.30 -0.99 -28.91
N SER A 59 -20.19 0.26 -28.46
CA SER A 59 -20.69 0.66 -27.14
C SER A 59 -22.19 0.39 -26.96
N LEU A 60 -22.97 0.50 -28.05
CA LEU A 60 -24.41 0.24 -28.04
C LEU A 60 -24.74 -1.24 -27.82
N GLU A 61 -24.01 -2.15 -28.47
CA GLU A 61 -24.20 -3.60 -28.28
C GLU A 61 -23.83 -4.03 -26.86
N LEU A 62 -22.78 -3.47 -26.29
CA LEU A 62 -22.41 -3.73 -24.89
C LEU A 62 -23.48 -3.23 -23.93
N GLN A 63 -24.08 -2.07 -24.22
CA GLN A 63 -25.18 -1.53 -23.42
C GLN A 63 -26.43 -2.42 -23.49
N GLN A 64 -26.80 -2.89 -24.69
CA GLN A 64 -27.94 -3.81 -24.85
C GLN A 64 -27.71 -5.11 -24.08
N LYS A 65 -26.54 -5.74 -24.26
CA LYS A 65 -26.17 -6.95 -23.51
C LYS A 65 -26.20 -6.75 -22.01
N ALA A 66 -25.80 -5.56 -21.53
CA ALA A 66 -25.83 -5.25 -20.10
C ALA A 66 -27.26 -5.12 -19.54
N LEU A 67 -28.23 -4.67 -20.34
CA LEU A 67 -29.65 -4.68 -19.98
C LEU A 67 -30.20 -6.11 -19.96
N ASP A 68 -29.91 -6.89 -21.02
CA ASP A 68 -30.34 -8.29 -21.12
C ASP A 68 -29.81 -9.14 -19.95
N TRP A 69 -28.57 -8.90 -19.51
CA TRP A 69 -27.97 -9.58 -18.35
C TRP A 69 -28.56 -9.17 -17.00
N ARG A 70 -29.15 -7.98 -16.92
CA ARG A 70 -29.85 -7.50 -15.72
C ARG A 70 -31.29 -8.01 -15.64
N GLY A 71 -31.80 -8.62 -16.70
CA GLY A 71 -33.09 -9.31 -16.73
C GLY A 71 -34.30 -8.39 -16.81
N ASP A 72 -34.14 -7.18 -17.37
CA ASP A 72 -35.28 -6.37 -17.81
C ASP A 72 -35.99 -7.00 -19.02
#